data_AF-A0A661XIC8-F1
#
_entry.id   AF-A0A661XIC8-F1
#
_cell.length_a   1.000
_cell.length_b   1.000
_cell.length_c   1.000
_cell.angle_alpha   90.00
_cell.angle_beta   90.00
_cell.angle_gamma   90.00
#
_symmetry.space_group_name_H-M   'P 1'
#
loop_
_entity.id
_entity.type
_entity.pdbx_description
1 polymer ?
#
loop_
_entity_poly.entity_id
_entity_poly.type
_entity_poly.pdbx_seq_one_letter_code
_entity_poly.pdbx_strand_id
1 'polypeptide(L)'
;MERFYSRKEMFTKITHRQREFLEVLSNLYKETNEPVSYKDVAAKLNVTKWTAYDILQTLAKKGLLGVKYNLTPGPGRSEIKFIPKKVVLKRLGMKGDTNEPLLIHDWMKERFKQYENESIVKSATIIARKLEREKNPLSTVLHVVLLFALFAKEFRPDIEKIVSIEELLKCKMHHTVLLSFFGEIMFAFVKEERWAARNLSSLSRITVEKFNVIEEKFVESIPLTTANEQKKVLAVLKEIL
;
A
#
# COMPACT_ATOMS: atom_id res chain seq x y z
N MET A 1 4.35 12.19 -34.27
CA MET A 1 5.26 11.72 -33.20
C MET A 1 4.46 11.52 -31.91
N GLU A 2 3.90 10.33 -31.70
CA GLU A 2 3.25 9.99 -30.43
C GLU A 2 4.33 9.67 -29.39
N ARG A 3 4.46 10.53 -28.37
CA ARG A 3 5.33 10.26 -27.23
C ARG A 3 4.69 9.16 -26.38
N PHE A 4 5.16 7.93 -26.53
CA PHE A 4 4.86 6.83 -25.63
C PHE A 4 5.49 7.10 -24.26
N TYR A 5 4.78 7.82 -23.40
CA TYR A 5 5.16 7.92 -21.99
C TYR A 5 5.08 6.54 -21.34
N SER A 6 6.10 6.19 -20.57
CA SER A 6 6.07 4.96 -19.78
C SER A 6 4.88 5.00 -18.80
N ARG A 7 4.19 3.86 -18.59
CA ARG A 7 3.03 3.75 -17.67
C ARG A 7 3.31 4.25 -16.25
N LYS A 8 4.58 4.34 -15.85
CA LYS A 8 5.02 4.91 -14.57
C LYS A 8 5.00 6.45 -14.59
N GLU A 9 5.34 7.09 -15.70
CA GLU A 9 5.42 8.55 -15.87
C GLU A 9 4.05 9.24 -16.02
N MET A 10 3.04 8.55 -16.54
CA MET A 10 1.69 9.12 -16.72
C MET A 10 1.01 9.48 -15.38
N PHE A 11 1.29 8.74 -14.31
CA PHE A 11 0.72 8.99 -12.98
C PHE A 11 1.58 9.90 -12.11
N THR A 12 2.88 10.09 -12.43
CA THR A 12 3.74 11.03 -11.67
C THR A 12 3.54 12.49 -12.11
N LYS A 13 2.82 12.73 -13.21
CA LYS A 13 2.52 14.05 -13.76
C LYS A 13 1.05 14.48 -13.61
N ILE A 14 0.36 14.06 -12.54
CA ILE A 14 -0.96 14.60 -12.20
C ILE A 14 -0.88 15.45 -10.93
N THR A 15 -1.60 16.58 -10.92
CA THR A 15 -1.67 17.46 -9.74
C THR A 15 -2.55 16.82 -8.66
N HIS A 16 -2.48 17.35 -7.44
CA HIS A 16 -3.37 16.94 -6.34
C HIS A 16 -4.85 17.02 -6.74
N ARG A 17 -5.25 18.16 -7.32
CA ARG A 17 -6.61 18.37 -7.81
C ARG A 17 -7.00 17.38 -8.90
N GLN A 18 -6.11 17.07 -9.84
CA GLN A 18 -6.39 16.04 -10.86
C GLN A 18 -6.57 14.64 -10.28
N ARG A 19 -5.91 14.34 -9.15
CA ARG A 19 -6.08 13.07 -8.44
C ARG A 19 -7.46 12.98 -7.78
N GLU A 20 -7.91 14.02 -7.09
CA GLU A 20 -9.25 14.08 -6.45
C GLU A 20 -10.37 13.80 -7.47
N PHE A 21 -10.29 14.41 -8.67
CA PHE A 21 -11.27 14.17 -9.75
C PHE A 21 -11.24 12.72 -10.24
N LEU A 22 -10.05 12.11 -10.29
CA LEU A 22 -9.88 10.73 -10.73
C LEU A 22 -10.42 9.73 -9.68
N GLU A 23 -10.24 10.03 -8.40
CA GLU A 23 -10.77 9.25 -7.27
C GLU A 23 -12.30 9.29 -7.22
N VAL A 24 -12.89 10.49 -7.22
CA VAL A 24 -14.35 10.67 -7.18
C VAL A 24 -15.03 9.98 -8.36
N LEU A 25 -14.49 10.16 -9.58
CA LEU A 25 -15.02 9.49 -10.76
C LEU A 25 -14.91 7.97 -10.66
N SER A 26 -13.79 7.46 -10.14
CA SER A 26 -13.60 6.01 -10.01
C SER A 26 -14.52 5.40 -8.96
N ASN A 27 -14.82 6.12 -7.89
CA ASN A 27 -15.79 5.70 -6.88
C ASN A 27 -17.21 5.67 -7.43
N LEU A 28 -17.63 6.73 -8.14
CA LEU A 28 -18.92 6.76 -8.84
C LEU A 28 -19.05 5.61 -9.85
N TYR A 29 -17.98 5.31 -10.60
CA TYR A 29 -17.95 4.18 -11.52
C TYR A 29 -18.04 2.82 -10.80
N LYS A 30 -17.41 2.65 -9.62
CA LYS A 30 -17.50 1.42 -8.84
C LYS A 30 -18.91 1.20 -8.26
N GLU A 31 -19.56 2.28 -7.82
CA GLU A 31 -20.91 2.25 -7.23
C GLU A 31 -21.96 1.79 -8.27
N THR A 32 -21.86 2.26 -9.51
CA THR A 32 -22.88 2.01 -10.56
C THR A 32 -22.45 1.01 -11.62
N ASN A 33 -21.14 0.76 -11.75
CA ASN A 33 -20.51 0.05 -12.87
C ASN A 33 -20.84 0.64 -14.26
N GLU A 34 -21.25 1.92 -14.30
CA GLU A 34 -21.64 2.63 -15.51
C GLU A 34 -20.74 3.84 -15.82
N PRO A 35 -20.62 4.27 -17.11
CA PRO A 35 -19.90 5.48 -17.47
C PRO A 35 -20.45 6.72 -16.73
N VAL A 36 -19.55 7.54 -16.17
CA VAL A 36 -19.88 8.63 -15.24
C VAL A 36 -20.01 9.97 -15.98
N SER A 37 -21.04 10.76 -15.69
CA SER A 37 -21.17 12.11 -16.25
C SER A 37 -20.27 13.11 -15.51
N TYR A 38 -19.70 14.07 -16.23
CA TYR A 38 -18.93 15.16 -15.60
C TYR A 38 -19.80 16.01 -14.66
N LYS A 39 -21.13 16.03 -14.87
CA LYS A 39 -22.08 16.72 -13.99
C LYS A 39 -22.11 16.10 -12.59
N ASP A 40 -22.04 14.78 -12.50
CA ASP A 40 -22.08 14.03 -11.24
C ASP A 40 -20.79 14.27 -10.44
N VAL A 41 -19.64 14.28 -11.14
CA VAL A 41 -18.35 14.63 -10.55
C VAL A 41 -18.33 16.09 -10.09
N ALA A 42 -18.91 17.01 -10.87
CA ALA A 42 -19.01 18.42 -10.51
C ALA A 42 -19.82 18.62 -9.23
N ALA A 43 -20.95 17.92 -9.11
CA ALA A 43 -21.79 17.94 -7.91
C ALA A 43 -21.05 17.39 -6.69
N LYS A 44 -20.39 16.23 -6.82
CA LYS A 44 -19.70 15.55 -5.69
C LYS A 44 -18.46 16.31 -5.20
N LEU A 45 -17.80 17.09 -6.07
CA LEU A 45 -16.65 17.95 -5.72
C LEU A 45 -17.02 19.41 -5.46
N ASN A 46 -18.31 19.78 -5.52
CA ASN A 46 -18.80 21.15 -5.40
C ASN A 46 -18.05 22.16 -6.29
N VAL A 47 -17.91 21.83 -7.57
CA VAL A 47 -17.28 22.68 -8.59
C VAL A 47 -18.23 22.97 -9.75
N THR A 48 -17.87 23.93 -10.60
CA THR A 48 -18.67 24.19 -11.80
C THR A 48 -18.59 23.02 -12.78
N LYS A 49 -19.66 22.82 -13.56
CA LYS A 49 -19.73 21.84 -14.66
C LYS A 49 -18.60 22.01 -15.66
N TRP A 50 -18.21 23.27 -15.94
CA TRP A 50 -17.14 23.59 -16.87
C TRP A 50 -15.76 23.17 -16.34
N THR A 51 -15.50 23.42 -15.05
CA THR A 51 -14.27 22.97 -14.37
C THR A 51 -14.15 21.44 -14.38
N ALA A 52 -15.23 20.73 -14.08
CA ALA A 52 -15.21 19.27 -14.10
C ALA A 52 -14.99 18.72 -15.51
N TYR A 53 -15.63 19.32 -16.51
CA TYR A 53 -15.42 18.96 -17.91
C TYR A 53 -13.95 19.10 -18.32
N ASP A 54 -13.33 20.27 -18.06
CA ASP A 54 -11.95 20.55 -18.49
C ASP A 54 -10.91 19.64 -17.81
N ILE A 55 -11.06 19.41 -16.51
CA ILE A 55 -10.15 18.54 -15.74
C ILE A 55 -10.28 17.08 -16.20
N LEU A 56 -11.51 16.57 -16.38
CA LEU A 56 -11.74 15.19 -16.84
C LEU A 56 -11.26 14.99 -18.28
N GLN A 57 -11.45 15.99 -19.15
CA GLN A 57 -10.93 15.95 -20.51
C GLN A 57 -9.39 15.94 -20.53
N THR A 58 -8.76 16.70 -19.63
CA THR A 58 -7.31 16.69 -19.45
C THR A 58 -6.80 15.32 -18.98
N LEU A 59 -7.49 14.68 -18.03
CA LEU A 59 -7.18 13.33 -17.57
C LEU A 59 -7.37 12.27 -18.67
N ALA A 60 -8.39 12.43 -19.52
CA ALA A 60 -8.61 11.58 -20.69
C ALA A 60 -7.48 11.74 -21.73
N LYS A 61 -7.05 12.98 -22.03
CA LYS A 61 -5.91 13.26 -22.92
C LYS A 61 -4.59 12.68 -22.37
N LYS A 62 -4.42 12.65 -21.05
CA LYS A 62 -3.30 11.97 -20.36
C LYS A 62 -3.40 10.45 -20.40
N GLY A 63 -4.46 9.89 -21.00
CA GLY A 63 -4.64 8.45 -21.18
C GLY A 63 -5.15 7.72 -19.95
N LEU A 64 -5.61 8.43 -18.90
CA LEU A 64 -6.08 7.86 -17.64
C LEU A 64 -7.58 7.48 -17.70
N LEU A 65 -8.36 8.24 -18.46
CA LEU A 65 -9.78 7.99 -18.68
C LEU A 65 -10.07 7.61 -20.14
N GLY A 66 -11.15 6.87 -20.35
CA GLY A 66 -11.83 6.72 -21.64
C GLY A 66 -13.02 7.67 -21.71
N VAL A 67 -13.38 8.09 -22.92
CA VAL A 67 -14.53 8.96 -23.20
C VAL A 67 -15.56 8.17 -23.98
N LYS A 68 -16.83 8.22 -23.57
CA LYS A 68 -17.98 7.70 -24.32
C LYS A 68 -18.94 8.83 -24.62
N TYR A 69 -19.41 8.87 -25.86
CA TYR A 69 -20.47 9.77 -26.29
C TYR A 69 -21.76 8.98 -26.33
N ASN A 70 -22.73 9.38 -25.51
CA ASN A 70 -24.09 8.86 -25.64
C ASN A 70 -24.84 9.74 -26.63
N LEU A 71 -25.18 9.16 -27.77
CA LEU A 71 -26.06 9.77 -28.76
C LEU A 71 -27.50 9.67 -28.23
N THR A 72 -28.12 10.81 -27.96
CA THR A 72 -29.54 10.86 -27.60
C THR A 72 -30.35 10.93 -28.90
N PRO A 73 -31.39 10.10 -29.10
CA PRO A 73 -32.28 10.25 -30.23
C PRO A 73 -33.21 11.46 -29.99
N GLY A 74 -32.83 12.64 -30.49
CA GLY A 74 -33.60 13.89 -30.39
C GLY A 74 -32.74 15.15 -30.53
N PRO A 75 -33.33 16.37 -30.56
CA PRO A 75 -32.59 17.64 -30.64
C PRO A 75 -31.93 17.95 -29.29
N GLY A 76 -30.88 17.20 -28.96
CA GLY A 76 -30.09 17.35 -27.74
C GLY A 76 -28.62 17.09 -28.06
N ARG A 77 -27.73 17.92 -27.51
CA ARG A 77 -26.28 17.74 -27.67
C ARG A 77 -25.88 16.42 -27.02
N SER A 78 -25.11 15.60 -27.73
CA SER A 78 -24.57 14.33 -27.24
C SER A 78 -23.97 14.49 -25.84
N GLU A 79 -24.32 13.59 -24.93
CA GLU A 79 -23.81 13.64 -23.56
C GLU A 79 -22.46 12.90 -23.48
N ILE A 80 -21.47 13.58 -22.90
CA ILE A 80 -20.12 13.03 -22.70
C ILE A 80 -20.05 12.37 -21.34
N LYS A 81 -19.67 11.10 -21.33
CA LYS A 81 -19.41 10.30 -20.13
C LYS A 81 -17.97 9.78 -20.13
N PHE A 82 -17.46 9.52 -18.93
CA PHE A 82 -16.07 9.12 -18.71
C PHE A 82 -16.00 7.75 -18.03
N ILE A 83 -14.98 6.97 -18.37
CA ILE A 83 -14.73 5.63 -17.81
C ILE A 83 -13.29 5.58 -17.30
N PRO A 84 -13.05 5.18 -16.05
CA PRO A 84 -11.69 4.99 -15.56
C PRO A 84 -11.06 3.77 -16.25
N LYS A 85 -9.83 3.90 -16.78
CA LYS A 85 -9.14 2.74 -17.35
C LYS A 85 -8.81 1.71 -16.26
N LYS A 86 -8.73 0.43 -16.61
CA LYS A 86 -8.37 -0.66 -15.69
C LYS A 86 -7.10 -0.39 -14.88
N VAL A 87 -6.10 0.27 -15.49
CA VAL A 87 -4.85 0.66 -14.80
C VAL A 87 -5.07 1.75 -13.74
N VAL A 88 -6.01 2.67 -13.96
CA VAL A 88 -6.43 3.69 -13.00
C VAL A 88 -7.17 3.03 -11.85
N LEU A 89 -8.13 2.13 -12.13
CA LEU A 89 -8.84 1.38 -11.09
C LEU A 89 -7.88 0.55 -10.22
N LYS A 90 -6.91 -0.15 -10.83
CA LYS A 90 -5.88 -0.90 -10.11
C LYS A 90 -4.93 -0.03 -9.30
N ARG A 91 -4.60 1.18 -9.78
CA ARG A 91 -3.69 2.09 -9.08
C ARG A 91 -4.37 2.94 -8.02
N LEU A 92 -5.62 3.34 -8.23
CA LEU A 92 -6.43 4.03 -7.22
C LEU A 92 -6.91 3.07 -6.13
N GLY A 93 -7.20 1.80 -6.49
CA GLY A 93 -7.31 0.71 -5.51
C GLY A 93 -5.99 0.39 -4.78
N MET A 94 -4.89 1.04 -5.14
CA MET A 94 -3.60 0.97 -4.44
C MET A 94 -3.07 2.34 -3.97
N LYS A 95 -3.87 3.42 -4.09
CA LYS A 95 -3.53 4.77 -3.62
C LYS A 95 -4.73 5.70 -3.79
N GLY A 96 -5.45 5.96 -2.69
CA GLY A 96 -6.53 6.93 -2.63
C GLY A 96 -7.79 6.34 -2.03
N ASP A 97 -7.79 6.13 -0.71
CA ASP A 97 -9.04 6.17 0.04
C ASP A 97 -8.82 7.08 1.24
N THR A 98 -9.67 8.09 1.35
CA THR A 98 -9.86 9.01 2.48
C THR A 98 -10.44 8.28 3.70
N ASN A 99 -9.89 7.10 3.98
CA ASN A 99 -10.08 6.23 5.14
C ASN A 99 -8.81 5.38 5.31
N GLU A 100 -7.69 6.05 5.60
CA GLU A 100 -6.39 5.41 5.89
C GLU A 100 -6.43 4.25 6.92
N PRO A 101 -7.35 4.18 7.92
CA PRO A 101 -7.38 3.02 8.84
C PRO A 101 -7.76 1.69 8.17
N LEU A 102 -8.66 1.72 7.17
CA LEU A 102 -9.19 0.51 6.53
C LEU A 102 -8.22 -0.09 5.49
N LEU A 103 -7.49 0.74 4.74
CA LEU A 103 -6.56 0.28 3.69
C LEU A 103 -5.31 -0.43 4.24
N ILE A 104 -4.72 0.05 5.34
CA ILE A 104 -3.54 -0.58 5.93
C ILE A 104 -3.92 -1.95 6.49
N HIS A 105 -5.08 -1.99 7.14
CA HIS A 105 -5.62 -3.18 7.77
C HIS A 105 -5.94 -4.28 6.76
N ASP A 106 -6.76 -3.97 5.76
CA ASP A 106 -7.12 -4.92 4.70
C ASP A 106 -5.87 -5.39 3.94
N TRP A 107 -4.97 -4.47 3.59
CA TRP A 107 -3.73 -4.81 2.90
C TRP A 107 -2.85 -5.75 3.73
N MET A 108 -2.64 -5.49 5.03
CA MET A 108 -1.81 -6.34 5.87
C MET A 108 -2.47 -7.71 6.06
N LYS A 109 -3.79 -7.77 6.32
CA LYS A 109 -4.50 -9.04 6.51
C LYS A 109 -4.48 -9.91 5.24
N GLU A 110 -4.73 -9.32 4.07
CA GLU A 110 -4.65 -10.04 2.80
C GLU A 110 -3.25 -10.57 2.52
N ARG A 111 -2.22 -9.74 2.74
CA ARG A 111 -0.82 -10.13 2.51
C ARG A 111 -0.32 -11.14 3.53
N PHE A 112 -0.78 -11.05 4.77
CA PHE A 112 -0.48 -12.03 5.80
C PHE A 112 -0.99 -13.39 5.38
N LYS A 113 -2.28 -13.52 5.03
CA LYS A 113 -2.86 -14.76 4.49
C LYS A 113 -2.14 -15.28 3.25
N GLN A 114 -1.71 -14.37 2.37
CA GLN A 114 -0.96 -14.74 1.18
C GLN A 114 0.39 -15.40 1.52
N TYR A 115 1.10 -14.87 2.52
CA TYR A 115 2.46 -15.30 2.87
C TYR A 115 2.51 -16.33 4.00
N GLU A 116 1.41 -16.54 4.71
CA GLU A 116 1.28 -17.54 5.77
C GLU A 116 1.54 -18.97 5.28
N ASN A 117 1.25 -19.26 4.01
CA ASN A 117 1.53 -20.56 3.39
C ASN A 117 2.95 -20.68 2.84
N GLU A 118 3.78 -19.63 3.01
CA GLU A 118 5.15 -19.57 2.49
C GLU A 118 6.14 -19.60 3.64
N SER A 119 7.33 -20.19 3.42
CA SER A 119 8.38 -20.17 4.45
C SER A 119 8.86 -18.75 4.72
N ILE A 120 9.31 -18.49 5.96
CA ILE A 120 9.87 -17.19 6.37
C ILE A 120 10.98 -16.72 5.43
N VAL A 121 11.87 -17.62 5.01
CA VAL A 121 12.96 -17.31 4.06
C VAL A 121 12.42 -16.87 2.70
N LYS A 122 11.36 -17.50 2.20
CA LYS A 122 10.73 -17.14 0.93
C LYS A 122 10.02 -15.79 1.04
N SER A 123 9.30 -15.55 2.13
CA SER A 123 8.64 -14.28 2.44
C SER A 123 9.65 -13.12 2.54
N ALA A 124 10.76 -13.32 3.27
CA ALA A 124 11.86 -12.36 3.34
C ALA A 124 12.48 -12.09 1.96
N THR A 125 12.65 -13.12 1.13
CA THR A 125 13.16 -12.95 -0.25
C THR A 125 12.23 -12.09 -1.12
N ILE A 126 10.92 -12.31 -1.03
CA ILE A 126 9.92 -11.51 -1.76
C ILE A 126 9.95 -10.06 -1.27
N ILE A 127 10.05 -9.86 0.04
CA ILE A 127 10.04 -8.54 0.67
C ILE A 127 11.31 -7.77 0.32
N ALA A 128 12.51 -8.36 0.47
CA ALA A 128 13.78 -7.72 0.12
C ALA A 128 13.76 -7.16 -1.32
N ARG A 129 13.32 -7.97 -2.29
CA ARG A 129 13.20 -7.56 -3.71
C ARG A 129 12.22 -6.40 -3.93
N LYS A 130 11.12 -6.35 -3.16
CA LYS A 130 10.18 -5.22 -3.22
C LYS A 130 10.82 -3.97 -2.64
N LEU A 131 11.51 -4.11 -1.50
CA LEU A 131 12.11 -2.99 -0.79
C LEU A 131 13.23 -2.33 -1.57
N GLU A 132 14.03 -3.07 -2.36
CA GLU A 132 15.07 -2.51 -3.23
C GLU A 132 14.60 -1.32 -4.08
N ARG A 133 13.35 -1.38 -4.58
CA ARG A 133 12.76 -0.36 -5.46
C ARG A 133 11.76 0.55 -4.77
N GLU A 134 11.43 0.25 -3.51
CA GLU A 134 10.48 1.01 -2.72
C GLU A 134 11.12 2.28 -2.20
N LYS A 135 10.40 3.40 -2.33
CA LYS A 135 10.81 4.73 -1.87
C LYS A 135 9.88 5.28 -0.80
N ASN A 136 8.74 4.64 -0.57
CA ASN A 136 7.77 5.08 0.42
C ASN A 136 8.09 4.47 1.81
N PRO A 137 8.40 5.28 2.83
CA PRO A 137 8.78 4.78 4.15
C PRO A 137 7.70 3.95 4.84
N LEU A 138 6.43 4.36 4.75
CA LEU A 138 5.31 3.61 5.31
C LEU A 138 5.21 2.22 4.67
N SER A 139 5.37 2.13 3.35
CA SER A 139 5.35 0.84 2.67
C SER A 139 6.48 -0.08 3.15
N THR A 140 7.67 0.46 3.39
CA THR A 140 8.77 -0.30 3.99
C THR A 140 8.39 -0.82 5.36
N VAL A 141 7.93 0.05 6.26
CA VAL A 141 7.51 -0.31 7.62
C VAL A 141 6.42 -1.38 7.59
N LEU A 142 5.44 -1.26 6.70
CA LEU A 142 4.37 -2.25 6.55
C LEU A 142 4.86 -3.62 6.13
N HIS A 143 5.77 -3.71 5.16
CA HIS A 143 6.31 -4.99 4.73
C HIS A 143 7.19 -5.62 5.81
N VAL A 144 7.95 -4.82 6.55
CA VAL A 144 8.83 -5.34 7.63
C VAL A 144 7.99 -5.81 8.81
N VAL A 145 6.99 -5.04 9.23
CA VAL A 145 6.08 -5.44 10.33
C VAL A 145 5.24 -6.65 9.94
N LEU A 146 4.86 -6.77 8.67
CA LEU A 146 4.23 -7.97 8.15
C LEU A 146 5.16 -9.20 8.26
N LEU A 147 6.45 -9.03 7.90
CA LEU A 147 7.45 -10.09 8.07
C LEU A 147 7.63 -10.45 9.54
N PHE A 148 7.67 -9.46 10.43
CA PHE A 148 7.70 -9.67 11.87
C PHE A 148 6.47 -10.46 12.34
N ALA A 149 5.27 -10.14 11.87
CA ALA A 149 4.07 -10.88 12.27
C ALA A 149 4.14 -12.36 11.84
N LEU A 150 4.61 -12.64 10.62
CA LEU A 150 4.82 -14.01 10.15
C LEU A 150 5.89 -14.72 11.00
N PHE A 151 7.00 -14.03 11.27
CA PHE A 151 8.08 -14.52 12.11
C PHE A 151 7.61 -14.83 13.54
N ALA A 152 6.85 -13.93 14.14
CA ALA A 152 6.31 -14.07 15.48
C ALA A 152 5.30 -15.22 15.59
N LYS A 153 4.51 -15.45 14.54
CA LYS A 153 3.61 -16.60 14.48
C LYS A 153 4.39 -17.93 14.41
N GLU A 154 5.38 -18.01 13.53
CA GLU A 154 6.18 -19.23 13.32
C GLU A 154 7.05 -19.57 14.54
N PHE A 155 7.66 -18.55 15.16
CA PHE A 155 8.67 -18.71 16.21
C PHE A 155 8.20 -18.21 17.57
N ARG A 156 6.87 -18.19 17.82
CA ARG A 156 6.30 -17.73 19.09
C ARG A 156 6.97 -18.34 20.33
N PRO A 157 7.21 -19.67 20.40
CA PRO A 157 7.84 -20.26 21.59
C PRO A 157 9.26 -19.77 21.87
N ASP A 158 10.00 -19.35 20.84
CA ASP A 158 11.34 -18.79 21.01
C ASP A 158 11.29 -17.33 21.48
N ILE A 159 10.35 -16.54 20.96
CA ILE A 159 10.17 -15.13 21.37
C ILE A 159 9.67 -15.04 22.82
N GLU A 160 8.72 -15.88 23.22
CA GLU A 160 8.14 -15.87 24.57
C GLU A 160 9.15 -16.25 25.67
N LYS A 161 10.33 -16.80 25.33
CA LYS A 161 11.45 -16.96 26.28
C LYS A 161 12.11 -15.64 26.67
N ILE A 162 11.96 -14.62 25.83
CA ILE A 162 12.58 -13.31 25.99
C ILE A 162 11.55 -12.28 26.44
N VAL A 163 10.39 -12.24 25.77
CA VAL A 163 9.35 -11.24 26.04
C VAL A 163 7.97 -11.71 25.58
N SER A 164 6.94 -11.36 26.36
CA SER A 164 5.56 -11.55 25.93
C SER A 164 5.17 -10.50 24.90
N ILE A 165 4.79 -10.96 23.71
CA ILE A 165 4.33 -10.10 22.61
C ILE A 165 3.05 -9.37 23.01
N GLU A 166 2.13 -10.06 23.70
CA GLU A 166 0.85 -9.50 24.13
C GLU A 166 1.02 -8.38 25.17
N GLU A 167 1.91 -8.56 26.13
CA GLU A 167 2.22 -7.53 27.13
C GLU A 167 2.91 -6.33 26.49
N LEU A 168 3.88 -6.60 25.62
CA LEU A 168 4.60 -5.57 24.88
C LEU A 168 3.67 -4.71 24.02
N LEU A 169 2.67 -5.32 23.36
CA LEU A 169 1.64 -4.59 22.62
C LEU A 169 0.71 -3.75 23.52
N LYS A 170 0.57 -4.09 24.81
CA LYS A 170 -0.22 -3.33 25.80
C LYS A 170 0.58 -2.21 26.46
N CYS A 171 1.91 -2.24 26.37
CA CYS A 171 2.78 -1.23 26.97
C CYS A 171 2.49 0.19 26.49
N LYS A 172 2.52 1.14 27.43
CA LYS A 172 2.44 2.58 27.13
C LYS A 172 3.82 3.08 26.72
N MET A 173 4.19 2.83 25.47
CA MET A 173 5.43 3.30 24.85
C MET A 173 5.15 4.14 23.61
N HIS A 174 6.11 4.98 23.22
CA HIS A 174 6.03 5.68 21.95
C HIS A 174 6.02 4.68 20.78
N HIS A 175 5.12 4.88 19.81
CA HIS A 175 4.89 3.93 18.71
C HIS A 175 6.16 3.59 17.93
N THR A 176 7.03 4.58 17.70
CA THR A 176 8.34 4.39 17.05
C THR A 176 9.21 3.38 17.80
N VAL A 177 9.30 3.53 19.12
CA VAL A 177 10.15 2.66 19.97
C VAL A 177 9.62 1.24 19.94
N LEU A 178 8.29 1.09 20.02
CA LEU A 178 7.65 -0.22 20.00
C LEU A 178 7.87 -0.94 18.66
N LEU A 179 7.73 -0.23 17.54
CA LEU A 179 8.01 -0.78 16.20
C LEU A 179 9.48 -1.16 16.01
N SER A 180 10.40 -0.32 16.45
CA SER A 180 11.83 -0.64 16.44
C SER A 180 12.10 -1.90 17.25
N PHE A 181 11.55 -2.01 18.46
CA PHE A 181 11.77 -3.16 19.32
C PHE A 181 11.28 -4.48 18.70
N PHE A 182 10.11 -4.49 18.04
CA PHE A 182 9.66 -5.67 17.30
C PHE A 182 10.62 -6.07 16.17
N GLY A 183 11.11 -5.09 15.41
CA GLY A 183 12.14 -5.34 14.40
C GLY A 183 13.41 -5.94 15.01
N GLU A 184 13.92 -5.34 16.08
CA GLU A 184 15.14 -5.79 16.77
C GLU A 184 15.05 -7.23 17.27
N ILE A 185 13.91 -7.65 17.83
CA ILE A 185 13.71 -9.05 18.24
C ILE A 185 13.96 -9.98 17.05
N MET A 186 13.30 -9.74 15.91
CA MET A 186 13.44 -10.58 14.72
C MET A 186 14.86 -10.55 14.15
N PHE A 187 15.46 -9.37 14.01
CA PHE A 187 16.80 -9.24 13.44
C PHE A 187 17.88 -9.83 14.35
N ALA A 188 17.72 -9.75 15.67
CA ALA A 188 18.63 -10.37 16.63
C ALA A 188 18.65 -11.90 16.48
N PHE A 189 17.48 -12.54 16.41
CA PHE A 189 17.40 -13.99 16.16
C PHE A 189 18.04 -14.40 14.83
N VAL A 190 17.81 -13.63 13.77
CA VAL A 190 18.39 -13.94 12.44
C VAL A 190 19.91 -13.76 12.42
N LYS A 191 20.44 -12.80 13.19
CA LYS A 191 21.90 -12.59 13.34
C LYS A 191 22.57 -13.68 14.18
N GLU A 192 21.83 -14.38 15.04
CA GLU A 192 22.37 -15.52 15.78
C GLU A 192 22.54 -16.73 14.85
N GLU A 193 23.77 -16.95 14.37
CA GLU A 193 24.10 -17.97 13.38
C GLU A 193 23.57 -19.37 13.72
N ARG A 194 23.70 -19.80 14.98
CA ARG A 194 23.22 -21.12 15.43
C ARG A 194 21.70 -21.24 15.38
N TRP A 195 20.99 -20.20 15.83
CA TRP A 195 19.53 -20.20 15.80
C TRP A 195 19.04 -20.14 14.34
N ALA A 196 19.64 -19.28 13.52
CA ALA A 196 19.32 -19.18 12.10
C ALA A 196 19.57 -20.50 11.36
N ALA A 197 20.68 -21.20 11.64
CA ALA A 197 21.00 -22.51 11.07
C ALA A 197 19.90 -23.53 11.28
N ARG A 198 19.37 -23.55 12.50
CA ARG A 198 18.44 -24.59 12.97
C ARG A 198 17.02 -24.32 12.48
N ASN A 199 16.60 -23.05 12.48
CA ASN A 199 15.20 -22.69 12.32
C ASN A 199 14.87 -22.09 10.94
N LEU A 200 15.86 -21.49 10.26
CA LEU A 200 15.71 -20.99 8.90
C LEU A 200 16.40 -21.96 7.96
N SER A 201 15.62 -22.90 7.42
CA SER A 201 15.96 -24.11 6.64
C SER A 201 16.96 -23.99 5.47
N SER A 202 17.53 -22.81 5.23
CA SER A 202 18.75 -22.64 4.44
C SER A 202 19.55 -21.44 4.96
N LEU A 203 20.56 -21.74 5.78
CA LEU A 203 21.61 -20.81 6.22
C LEU A 203 22.56 -20.45 5.06
N SER A 204 22.00 -20.15 3.89
CA SER A 204 22.80 -19.51 2.85
C SER A 204 23.13 -18.11 3.35
N ARG A 205 24.39 -17.69 3.22
CA ARG A 205 24.84 -16.30 3.43
C ARG A 205 23.88 -15.28 2.80
N ILE A 206 23.26 -15.67 1.68
CA ILE A 206 22.23 -14.95 0.93
C ILE A 206 20.97 -14.66 1.77
N THR A 207 20.56 -15.55 2.68
CA THR A 207 19.42 -15.34 3.57
C THR A 207 19.71 -14.22 4.57
N VAL A 208 20.87 -14.26 5.22
CA VAL A 208 21.31 -13.21 6.15
C VAL A 208 21.45 -11.86 5.44
N GLU A 209 22.06 -11.85 4.26
CA GLU A 209 22.19 -10.64 3.43
C GLU A 209 20.82 -10.00 3.10
N LYS A 210 19.78 -10.81 2.83
CA LYS A 210 18.42 -10.29 2.61
C LYS A 210 17.85 -9.64 3.86
N PHE A 211 18.02 -10.25 5.03
CA PHE A 211 17.54 -9.66 6.28
C PHE A 211 18.28 -8.36 6.62
N ASN A 212 19.58 -8.28 6.34
CA ASN A 212 20.35 -7.03 6.51
C ASN A 212 19.81 -5.90 5.62
N VAL A 213 19.50 -6.18 4.35
CA VAL A 213 18.88 -5.17 3.45
C VAL A 213 17.52 -4.70 3.96
N ILE A 214 16.72 -5.64 4.51
CA ILE A 214 15.42 -5.32 5.10
C ILE A 214 15.60 -4.46 6.35
N GLU A 215 16.55 -4.81 7.22
CA GLU A 215 16.88 -4.09 8.46
C GLU A 215 17.33 -2.67 8.17
N GLU A 216 18.32 -2.48 7.29
CA GLU A 216 18.85 -1.16 6.91
C GLU A 216 17.72 -0.24 6.44
N LYS A 217 16.91 -0.72 5.49
CA LYS A 217 15.76 0.05 4.99
C LYS A 217 14.71 0.32 6.06
N PHE A 218 14.48 -0.60 6.98
CA PHE A 218 13.52 -0.43 8.06
C PHE A 218 13.96 0.67 9.02
N VAL A 219 15.22 0.61 9.48
CA VAL A 219 15.82 1.61 10.38
C VAL A 219 15.76 2.99 9.75
N GLU A 220 16.06 3.12 8.46
CA GLU A 220 15.93 4.38 7.72
C GLU A 220 14.48 4.87 7.59
N SER A 221 13.53 3.94 7.43
CA SER A 221 12.13 4.28 7.13
C SER A 221 11.30 4.62 8.36
N ILE A 222 11.57 4.02 9.51
CA ILE A 222 10.84 4.28 10.77
C ILE A 222 10.74 5.77 11.09
N PRO A 223 11.84 6.55 11.19
CA PRO A 223 11.76 7.97 11.59
C PRO A 223 11.08 8.84 10.54
N LEU A 224 10.96 8.35 9.29
CA LEU A 224 10.30 9.04 8.18
C LEU A 224 8.79 8.77 8.12
N THR A 225 8.26 7.92 9.00
CA THR A 225 6.81 7.68 9.13
C THR A 225 6.21 8.55 10.23
N THR A 226 4.99 9.03 10.01
CA THR A 226 4.28 9.85 10.98
C THR A 226 3.80 9.01 12.18
N ALA A 227 3.64 9.64 13.34
CA ALA A 227 3.13 8.97 14.54
C ALA A 227 1.73 8.34 14.32
N ASN A 228 0.89 8.95 13.48
CA ASN A 228 -0.42 8.41 13.14
C ASN A 228 -0.32 7.14 12.29
N GLU A 229 0.58 7.11 11.31
CA GLU A 229 0.85 5.91 10.51
C GLU A 229 1.40 4.78 11.39
N GLN A 230 2.39 5.07 12.24
CA GLN A 230 2.95 4.08 13.17
C GLN A 230 1.88 3.50 14.10
N LYS A 231 1.00 4.36 14.64
CA LYS A 231 -0.15 3.93 15.45
C LYS A 231 -1.06 2.98 14.69
N LYS A 232 -1.35 3.26 13.41
CA LYS A 232 -2.18 2.39 12.57
C LYS A 232 -1.51 1.05 12.31
N VAL A 233 -0.22 1.04 11.96
CA VAL A 233 0.54 -0.20 11.76
C VAL A 233 0.49 -1.07 13.02
N LEU A 234 0.72 -0.49 14.19
CA LEU A 234 0.63 -1.21 15.46
C LEU A 234 -0.78 -1.70 15.79
N ALA A 235 -1.82 -0.91 15.49
CA ALA A 235 -3.20 -1.34 15.69
C ALA A 235 -3.52 -2.60 14.87
N VAL A 236 -3.07 -2.64 13.61
CA VAL A 236 -3.26 -3.82 12.75
C VAL A 236 -2.42 -4.99 13.23
N LEU A 237 -1.19 -4.76 13.67
CA LEU A 237 -0.33 -5.81 14.24
C LEU A 237 -1.00 -6.49 15.44
N LYS A 238 -1.64 -5.73 16.32
CA LYS A 238 -2.40 -6.25 17.49
C LYS A 238 -3.59 -7.14 17.13
N GLU A 239 -4.10 -7.03 15.91
CA GLU A 239 -5.21 -7.88 15.46
C GLU A 239 -4.73 -9.15 14.77
N ILE A 240 -3.49 -9.15 14.28
CA ILE A 240 -2.90 -10.28 13.55
C ILE A 240 -2.21 -11.26 14.52
N LEU A 241 -1.60 -10.74 15.59
CA LEU A 241 -0.91 -11.51 16.64
C LEU A 241 -1.82 -11.71 17.85
#